data_AF-A0A7W8NPE2-F1
#
_entry.id   AF-A0A7W8NPE2-F1
#
_cell.length_a   1.000
_cell.length_b   1.000
_cell.length_c   1.000
_cell.angle_alpha   90.00
_cell.angle_beta   90.00
_cell.angle_gamma   90.00
#
_symmetry.space_group_name_H-M   'P 1'
#
loop_
_entity.id
_entity.type
_entity.pdbx_description
1 polymer ?
#
loop_
_entity_poly.entity_id
_entity_poly.type
_entity_poly.pdbx_seq_one_letter_code
_entity_poly.pdbx_strand_id
1 'polypeptide(L)' 'MAVQAQAWRVVIRWADGEEERFVYHGPMWVGRASQSVHLLAQSAYARRRSERPELPTWQGYQVRSFTPIRSPVGGCPA' A
#
# COMPACT_ATOMS: atom_id res chain seq x y z
N MET A 1 18.75 -12.45 -12.12
CA MET A 1 17.88 -11.40 -12.68
C MET A 1 17.63 -10.38 -11.59
N ALA A 2 18.15 -9.16 -11.73
CA ALA A 2 17.94 -8.10 -10.74
C ALA A 2 16.51 -7.58 -10.90
N VAL A 3 15.61 -8.01 -10.02
CA VAL A 3 14.30 -7.37 -9.88
C VAL A 3 14.58 -5.98 -9.32
N GLN A 4 14.54 -4.94 -10.18
CA GLN A 4 14.61 -3.56 -9.71
C GLN A 4 13.55 -3.39 -8.62
N ALA A 5 13.97 -2.96 -7.43
CA ALA A 5 13.06 -2.69 -6.32
C ALA A 5 12.16 -1.50 -6.73
N GLN A 6 11.02 -1.82 -7.32
CA GLN A 6 10.07 -0.83 -7.82
C GLN A 6 9.25 -0.33 -6.62
N ALA A 7 9.15 0.98 -6.48
CA ALA A 7 8.28 1.59 -5.48
C ALA A 7 6.87 1.68 -6.05
N TRP A 8 5.87 1.38 -5.23
CA TRP A 8 4.46 1.37 -5.59
C TRP A 8 3.68 2.21 -4.61
N ARG A 9 2.81 3.07 -5.12
CA ARG A 9 1.85 3.82 -4.33
C ARG A 9 0.59 2.98 -4.23
N VAL A 10 0.30 2.54 -3.02
CA VAL A 10 -0.89 1.76 -2.69
C VAL A 10 -1.88 2.69 -2.00
N VAL A 11 -3.10 2.76 -2.52
CA VAL A 11 -4.20 3.46 -1.86
C VAL A 11 -5.21 2.40 -1.46
N ILE A 12 -5.50 2.31 -0.17
CA ILE A 12 -6.57 1.46 0.35
C ILE A 12 -7.69 2.32 0.91
N ARG A 13 -8.90 1.77 0.88
CA ARG A 13 -10.06 2.31 1.55
C ARG A 13 -10.50 1.34 2.63
N TRP A 14 -10.61 1.86 3.84
CA TRP A 14 -11.12 1.15 5.00
C TRP A 14 -12.65 1.06 4.95
N ALA A 15 -13.22 0.09 5.68
CA ALA A 15 -14.67 -0.10 5.70
C ALA A 15 -15.45 1.07 6.32
N ASP A 16 -14.80 1.91 7.13
CA ASP A 16 -15.36 3.16 7.66
C ASP A 16 -15.38 4.30 6.63
N GLY A 17 -14.83 4.06 5.43
CA GLY A 17 -14.80 5.02 4.33
C GLY A 17 -13.51 5.82 4.23
N GLU A 18 -12.64 5.77 5.23
CA GLU A 18 -11.36 6.49 5.25
C GLU A 18 -10.37 5.88 4.26
N GLU A 19 -9.56 6.74 3.64
CA GLU A 19 -8.54 6.31 2.68
C GLU A 19 -7.14 6.48 3.27
N GLU A 20 -6.29 5.49 3.03
CA GLU A 20 -4.92 5.51 3.49
C GLU A 20 -3.96 5.16 2.35
N ARG A 21 -2.81 5.83 2.34
CA ARG A 21 -1.85 5.77 1.25
C ARG A 21 -0.51 5.29 1.79
N PHE A 22 0.01 4.23 1.20
CA PHE A 22 1.30 3.66 1.56
C PHE A 22 2.23 3.58 0.37
N VAL A 23 3.52 3.59 0.66
CA VAL A 23 4.56 3.28 -0.31
C VAL A 23 5.04 1.86 -0.04
N TYR A 24 4.79 0.98 -0.99
CA TYR A 24 5.31 -0.38 -0.98
C TYR A 24 6.57 -0.45 -1.84
N HIS A 25 7.68 -0.91 -1.26
CA HIS A 25 8.91 -1.17 -1.98
C HIS A 25 9.02 -2.67 -2.25
N GLY A 26 8.93 -3.09 -3.51
CA GLY A 26 8.98 -4.51 -3.84
C GLY A 26 8.73 -4.85 -5.31
N PRO A 27 8.76 -6.15 -5.66
CA PRO A 27 8.45 -6.61 -7.00
C PRO A 27 7.05 -6.19 -7.45
N MET A 28 6.87 -6.15 -8.77
CA MET A 28 5.58 -5.91 -9.40
C MET A 28 4.50 -6.87 -8.91
N TRP A 29 3.26 -6.37 -8.85
CA TRP A 29 2.08 -7.06 -8.35
C TRP A 29 1.83 -8.37 -9.13
N VAL A 30 2.29 -9.50 -8.57
CA VAL A 30 1.95 -10.84 -9.02
C VAL A 30 1.82 -11.74 -7.78
N GLY A 31 0.59 -12.15 -7.42
CA GLY A 31 0.34 -13.14 -6.36
C GLY A 31 0.87 -12.77 -4.97
N ARG A 32 2.04 -13.30 -4.56
CA ARG A 32 2.68 -13.13 -3.23
C ARG A 32 2.77 -11.68 -2.74
N ALA A 33 2.83 -10.69 -3.65
CA ALA A 33 2.80 -9.27 -3.32
C ALA A 33 1.51 -8.84 -2.56
N SER A 34 0.40 -9.54 -2.75
CA SER A 34 -0.84 -9.33 -1.97
C SER A 34 -0.63 -9.56 -0.46
N GLN A 35 0.28 -10.46 -0.08
CA GLN A 35 0.59 -10.71 1.34
C GLN A 35 1.36 -9.53 1.96
N SER A 36 2.28 -8.90 1.22
CA SER A 36 3.00 -7.72 1.72
C SER A 36 2.10 -6.50 1.88
N VAL A 37 1.21 -6.25 0.90
CA VAL A 37 0.19 -5.19 1.03
C VAL A 37 -0.76 -5.49 2.18
N HIS A 38 -1.12 -6.76 2.39
CA HIS A 38 -1.94 -7.16 3.52
C HIS A 38 -1.26 -6.93 4.86
N LEU A 39 0.03 -7.23 4.98
CA LEU A 39 0.81 -6.93 6.18
C LEU A 39 0.95 -5.42 6.42
N LEU A 40 1.11 -4.62 5.37
CA LEU A 40 1.11 -3.15 5.46
C LEU A 40 -0.24 -2.60 5.93
N ALA A 41 -1.34 -3.13 5.39
CA ALA A 41 -2.67 -2.77 5.84
C ALA A 41 -2.87 -3.18 7.32
N GLN A 42 -2.49 -4.40 7.71
CA GLN A 42 -2.60 -4.83 9.11
C GLN A 42 -1.80 -3.95 10.07
N SER A 43 -0.57 -3.56 9.72
CA SER A 43 0.25 -2.70 10.58
C SER A 43 -0.31 -1.28 10.69
N ALA A 44 -0.81 -0.73 9.59
CA ALA A 44 -1.50 0.56 9.60
C ALA A 44 -2.77 0.51 10.45
N TYR A 45 -3.56 -0.55 10.32
CA TYR A 45 -4.76 -0.76 11.13
C TYR A 45 -4.43 -0.91 12.62
N ALA A 46 -3.39 -1.68 12.96
CA ALA A 46 -2.94 -1.85 14.33
C ALA A 46 -2.54 -0.52 14.97
N ARG A 47 -1.81 0.33 14.23
CA ARG A 47 -1.48 1.69 14.68
C ARG A 47 -2.73 2.53 14.89
N ARG A 48 -3.62 2.53 13.90
CA ARG A 48 -4.86 3.30 13.93
C ARG A 48 -5.76 2.91 15.11
N ARG A 49 -5.78 1.62 15.46
CA ARG A 49 -6.48 1.10 16.64
C ARG A 49 -5.83 1.52 17.95
N SER A 50 -4.51 1.59 18.02
CA SER A 50 -3.82 2.14 19.20
C SER A 50 -4.16 3.62 19.43
N GLU A 51 -4.37 4.37 18.36
CA GLU A 51 -4.77 5.78 18.40
C GLU A 51 -6.30 5.96 18.57
N ARG A 52 -7.10 4.96 18.16
CA ARG A 52 -8.57 4.93 18.26
C ARG A 52 -9.06 3.56 18.73
N PRO A 53 -9.09 3.32 20.06
CA PRO A 53 -9.44 2.01 20.62
C PRO A 53 -10.90 1.59 20.39
N GLU A 54 -11.76 2.53 19.97
CA GLU A 54 -13.15 2.30 19.55
C GLU A 54 -13.29 1.59 18.20
N LEU A 55 -12.20 1.51 17.42
CA LEU A 55 -12.20 0.78 16.16
C LEU A 55 -12.36 -0.74 16.42
N PRO A 56 -13.03 -1.46 15.50
CA PRO A 56 -13.26 -2.89 15.65
C PRO A 56 -11.96 -3.71 15.75
N THR A 57 -12.07 -4.99 16.12
CA THR A 57 -10.88 -5.85 16.20
C THR A 57 -10.32 -6.19 14.81
N TRP A 58 -11.20 -6.23 13.81
CA TRP A 58 -10.88 -6.50 12.43
C TRP A 58 -11.68 -5.56 11.53
N GLN A 59 -11.02 -5.02 10.51
CA GLN A 59 -11.67 -4.23 9.49
C GLN A 59 -11.19 -4.68 8.11
N GLY A 60 -12.14 -4.93 7.22
CA GLY A 60 -11.84 -5.16 5.82
C GLY A 60 -11.31 -3.88 5.16
N TYR A 61 -10.47 -4.05 4.15
CA TYR A 61 -9.99 -2.96 3.32
C TYR A 61 -10.10 -3.34 1.85
N GLN A 62 -10.26 -2.33 0.99
CA GLN A 62 -10.21 -2.49 -0.46
C GLN A 62 -9.02 -1.71 -1.00
N VAL A 63 -8.20 -2.36 -1.83
CA VAL A 63 -7.17 -1.63 -2.57
C VAL A 63 -7.84 -0.88 -3.70
N ARG A 64 -7.84 0.46 -3.63
CA ARG A 64 -8.45 1.35 -4.63
C ARG A 64 -7.51 1.63 -5.77
N SER A 65 -6.22 1.79 -5.48
CA SER A 65 -5.22 2.09 -6.49
C SER A 65 -3.89 1.44 -6.16
N PHE A 66 -3.20 1.02 -7.21
CA PHE A 66 -1.83 0.54 -7.14
C PHE A 66 -1.06 1.04 -8.34
N THR A 67 -0.32 2.12 -8.14
CA THR A 67 0.38 2.79 -9.23
C THR A 67 1.87 2.70 -8.96
N PRO A 68 2.71 2.35 -9.94
CA PRO A 68 4.16 2.43 -9.75
C PRO A 68 4.51 3.89 -9.48
N ILE A 69 5.27 4.13 -8.41
CA ILE A 69 5.93 5.41 -8.21
C ILE A 69 7.08 5.40 -9.20
N ARG A 70 6.86 6.01 -10.37
CA ARG A 70 7.95 6.30 -11.27
C ARG A 70 8.92 7.21 -10.51
N SER A 71 10.06 6.66 -10.07
CA SER A 71 11.25 7.50 -9.98
C SER A 71 11.42 8.15 -11.35
N PRO A 72 11.66 9.47 -11.46
CA PRO A 72 11.93 10.10 -12.73
C PRO A 72 13.27 9.56 -13.24
N VAL A 73 13.23 8.41 -13.91
CA VAL A 73 14.35 7.95 -14.72
C VAL A 73 14.07 8.46 -16.12
N GLY A 74 14.65 9.63 -16.41
CA GLY A 74 14.91 10.13 -17.76
C GLY A 74 13.68 10.43 -18.64
N GLY A 75 13.30 11.70 -18.72
CA GLY A 75 12.59 12.25 -19.88
C GLY A 75 13.36 13.48 -20.36
N CYS A 76 14.06 13.34 -21.49
CA CYS A 76 14.96 14.32 -22.12
C CYS A 76 14.31 15.70 -22.37
N PRO A 77 15.09 16.78 -22.34
CA PRO A 77 14.66 18.08 -22.88
C PRO A 77 14.53 17.96 -24.41
N ALA A 78 13.48 18.60 -24.96
CA ALA A 78 13.38 18.95 -26.37
C ALA A 78 13.79 20.42 -26.55
#